data_AF-K8ZZN6-F1
#
_entry.id   AF-K8ZZN6-F1
#
_cell.length_a   1.000
_cell.length_b   1.000
_cell.length_c   1.000
_cell.angle_alpha   90.00
_cell.angle_beta   90.00
_cell.angle_gamma   90.00
#
_symmetry.space_group_name_H-M   'P 1'
#
loop_
_entity.id
_entity.type
_entity.pdbx_description
1 polymer ?
#
loop_
_entity_poly.entity_id
_entity_poly.type
_entity_poly.pdbx_seq_one_letter_code
_entity_poly.pdbx_strand_id
1 'polypeptide(L)'
;MVIDNILLLRTILLFLPFLGLWYFFDKRIKDKFFLKPRTHVQLNFIMIALVIVFLELVYWNLFLRHYTFLAFELTKISFNPQGEEKQTISNTLVVLLGTVVAILGWLFPTRANSVAATRSHTIHTLMESRLSEVYNHKVMLCTEVFVTARKQFGDGYILKKEHFEMLDQKYKDAIHYLLNYLEFVATGIRFGDLDETLMKNMMKTIINTNFTFFEEVIKDKQVKAPTVYEHLTALQKRWSCIK
;
A
#
# COMPACT_ATOMS: atom_id res chain seq x y z
N MET A 1 -11.51 45.52 -15.16
CA MET A 1 -12.13 44.21 -15.47
C MET A 1 -11.28 43.25 -16.30
N VAL A 2 -10.09 43.61 -16.82
CA VAL A 2 -9.22 42.66 -17.55
C VAL A 2 -8.13 42.04 -16.65
N ILE A 3 -7.74 42.74 -15.57
CA ILE A 3 -6.68 42.31 -14.65
C ILE A 3 -7.09 41.07 -13.83
N ASP A 4 -8.38 40.91 -13.52
CA ASP A 4 -8.89 39.80 -12.68
C ASP A 4 -8.80 38.43 -13.38
N ASN A 5 -9.02 38.39 -14.70
CA ASN A 5 -8.97 37.14 -15.46
C ASN A 5 -7.54 36.58 -15.58
N ILE A 6 -6.53 37.45 -15.64
CA ILE A 6 -5.12 37.04 -15.68
C ILE A 6 -4.68 36.52 -14.31
N LEU A 7 -5.12 37.15 -13.23
CA LEU A 7 -4.85 36.68 -11.87
C LEU A 7 -5.51 35.32 -11.62
N LEU A 8 -6.77 35.18 -12.01
CA LEU A 8 -7.56 33.95 -11.85
C LEU A 8 -6.98 32.79 -12.68
N LEU A 9 -6.56 33.04 -13.93
CA LEU A 9 -5.89 32.04 -14.77
C LEU A 9 -4.59 31.54 -14.13
N ARG A 10 -3.78 32.45 -13.55
CA ARG A 10 -2.54 32.07 -12.85
C ARG A 10 -2.80 31.24 -11.60
N THR A 11 -3.85 31.57 -10.84
CA THR A 11 -4.26 30.78 -9.68
C THR A 11 -4.71 29.38 -10.08
N ILE A 12 -5.43 29.23 -11.19
CA ILE A 12 -5.80 27.90 -11.73
C ILE A 12 -4.55 27.11 -12.13
N LEU A 13 -3.54 27.79 -12.70
CA LEU A 13 -2.30 27.15 -13.16
C LEU A 13 -1.47 26.55 -12.00
N LEU A 14 -1.59 27.09 -10.78
CA LEU A 14 -1.00 26.51 -9.56
C LEU A 14 -1.59 25.14 -9.19
N PHE A 15 -2.81 24.83 -9.61
CA PHE A 15 -3.40 23.49 -9.35
C PHE A 15 -2.94 22.41 -10.34
N LEU A 16 -2.36 22.81 -11.47
CA LEU A 16 -1.91 21.90 -12.52
C LEU A 16 -0.89 20.84 -12.03
N PRO A 17 0.15 21.17 -11.25
CA PRO A 17 1.07 20.16 -10.72
C PRO A 17 0.39 19.18 -9.76
N PHE A 18 -0.64 19.59 -9.00
CA PHE A 18 -1.41 18.68 -8.15
C PHE A 18 -2.29 17.72 -8.97
N LEU A 19 -2.90 18.20 -10.06
CA LEU A 19 -3.61 17.34 -11.00
C LEU A 19 -2.67 16.34 -11.66
N GLY A 20 -1.47 16.77 -12.04
CA GLY A 20 -0.41 15.90 -12.56
C GLY A 20 0.03 14.84 -11.55
N LEU A 21 0.22 15.22 -10.28
CA LEU A 21 0.54 14.31 -9.19
C LEU A 21 -0.57 13.27 -8.98
N TRP A 22 -1.82 13.72 -8.92
CA TRP A 22 -2.98 12.84 -8.77
C TRP A 22 -3.09 11.84 -9.93
N TYR A 23 -2.97 12.32 -11.16
CA TYR A 23 -2.99 11.48 -12.36
C TYR A 23 -1.83 10.45 -12.35
N PHE A 24 -0.63 10.88 -11.95
CA PHE A 24 0.53 10.00 -11.84
C PHE A 24 0.30 8.89 -10.81
N PHE A 25 -0.21 9.22 -9.63
CA PHE A 25 -0.47 8.23 -8.59
C PHE A 25 -1.58 7.25 -8.97
N ASP A 26 -2.68 7.72 -9.57
CA ASP A 26 -3.78 6.84 -9.97
C ASP A 26 -3.40 5.90 -11.14
N LYS A 27 -2.61 6.38 -12.11
CA LYS A 27 -2.22 5.58 -13.29
C LYS A 27 -1.01 4.68 -13.08
N ARG A 28 0.01 5.14 -12.35
CA ARG A 28 1.31 4.44 -12.25
C ARG A 28 1.55 3.74 -10.91
N ILE A 29 1.01 4.27 -9.81
CA ILE A 29 1.36 3.79 -8.46
C ILE A 29 0.24 2.96 -7.83
N LYS A 30 -1.03 3.27 -8.15
CA LYS A 30 -2.18 2.54 -7.62
C LYS A 30 -2.19 1.12 -8.15
N ASP A 31 -1.98 0.19 -7.24
CA ASP A 31 -1.99 -1.23 -7.52
C ASP A 31 -3.37 -1.81 -7.19
N LYS A 32 -4.09 -2.27 -8.23
CA LYS A 32 -5.46 -2.78 -8.13
C LYS A 32 -5.60 -4.03 -7.25
N PHE A 33 -4.49 -4.72 -6.96
CA PHE A 33 -4.49 -5.87 -6.08
C PHE A 33 -4.77 -5.50 -4.62
N PHE A 34 -4.24 -4.36 -4.18
CA PHE A 34 -4.46 -3.87 -2.83
C PHE A 34 -5.84 -3.22 -2.74
N LEU A 35 -6.63 -3.66 -1.76
CA LEU A 35 -7.98 -3.13 -1.52
C LEU A 35 -7.94 -1.75 -0.86
N LYS A 36 -6.88 -1.48 -0.11
CA LYS A 36 -6.62 -0.22 0.57
C LYS A 36 -5.31 0.40 0.04
N PRO A 37 -5.24 1.71 -0.18
CA PRO A 37 -3.99 2.37 -0.52
C PRO A 37 -2.98 2.18 0.62
N ARG A 38 -1.77 1.73 0.27
CA ARG A 38 -0.71 1.49 1.26
C ARG A 38 -0.31 2.79 1.95
N THR A 39 -0.12 2.75 3.27
CA THR A 39 0.19 3.93 4.08
C THR A 39 1.40 4.71 3.57
N HIS A 40 2.49 4.01 3.20
CA HIS A 40 3.68 4.67 2.65
C HIS A 40 3.45 5.33 1.29
N VAL A 41 2.49 4.85 0.48
CA VAL A 41 2.10 5.47 -0.78
C VAL A 41 1.33 6.77 -0.51
N GLN A 42 0.42 6.75 0.47
CA GLN A 42 -0.31 7.96 0.90
C GLN A 42 0.66 9.01 1.45
N LEU A 43 1.62 8.60 2.29
CA LEU A 43 2.66 9.49 2.81
C LEU A 43 3.54 10.05 1.68
N ASN A 44 3.95 9.23 0.70
CA ASN A 44 4.69 9.72 -0.46
C ASN A 44 3.91 10.78 -1.25
N PHE A 45 2.60 10.56 -1.46
CA PHE A 45 1.75 11.54 -2.12
C PHE A 45 1.75 12.88 -1.37
N ILE A 46 1.53 12.85 -0.05
CA ILE A 46 1.54 14.04 0.80
C ILE A 46 2.91 14.74 0.77
N MET A 47 4.00 13.97 0.86
CA MET A 47 5.35 14.52 0.82
C MET A 47 5.65 15.23 -0.51
N ILE A 48 5.28 14.62 -1.64
CA ILE A 48 5.49 15.24 -2.96
C ILE A 48 4.58 16.47 -3.12
N ALA A 49 3.34 16.42 -2.64
CA ALA A 49 2.44 17.57 -2.64
C ALA A 49 3.04 18.74 -1.83
N LEU A 50 3.64 18.48 -0.66
CA LEU A 50 4.31 19.50 0.13
C LEU A 50 5.58 20.05 -0.54
N VAL A 51 6.32 19.21 -1.27
CA VAL A 51 7.45 19.67 -2.08
C VAL A 51 6.98 20.59 -3.21
N ILE A 52 5.86 20.26 -3.86
CA ILE A 52 5.25 21.14 -4.87
C ILE A 52 4.88 22.49 -4.25
N VAL A 53 4.18 22.49 -3.09
CA VAL A 53 3.86 23.73 -2.37
C VAL A 53 5.12 24.53 -2.04
N PHE A 54 6.17 23.88 -1.56
CA PHE A 54 7.45 24.54 -1.25
C PHE A 54 8.05 25.20 -2.50
N LEU A 55 8.12 24.47 -3.62
CA LEU A 55 8.66 24.98 -4.88
C LEU A 55 7.82 26.12 -5.44
N GLU A 56 6.49 26.05 -5.34
CA GLU A 56 5.58 27.13 -5.74
C GLU A 56 5.80 28.39 -4.91
N LEU A 57 5.93 28.26 -3.59
CA LEU A 57 6.21 29.39 -2.70
C LEU A 57 7.57 30.05 -3.03
N VAL A 58 8.60 29.24 -3.29
CA VAL A 58 9.93 29.75 -3.68
C VAL A 58 9.87 30.41 -5.06
N TYR A 59 9.23 29.77 -6.04
CA TYR A 59 9.07 30.31 -7.39
C TYR A 59 8.33 31.66 -7.37
N TRP A 60 7.23 31.73 -6.62
CA TRP A 60 6.47 32.96 -6.47
C TRP A 60 7.31 34.08 -5.84
N ASN A 61 8.08 33.76 -4.79
CA ASN A 61 8.97 34.72 -4.15
C ASN A 61 10.10 35.22 -5.05
N LEU A 62 10.56 34.42 -6.02
CA LEU A 62 11.65 34.83 -6.92
C LEU A 62 11.14 35.63 -8.11
N PHE A 63 10.03 35.21 -8.73
CA PHE A 63 9.60 35.74 -10.04
C PHE A 63 8.34 36.61 -10.00
N LEU A 64 7.52 36.50 -8.95
CA LEU A 64 6.18 37.11 -8.88
C LEU A 64 6.00 38.03 -7.67
N ARG A 65 7.08 38.64 -7.17
CA ARG A 65 7.09 39.52 -5.98
C ARG A 65 6.06 40.65 -5.99
N HIS A 66 5.73 41.17 -7.18
CA HIS A 66 4.78 42.27 -7.34
C HIS A 66 3.31 41.84 -7.28
N TYR A 67 3.03 40.54 -7.17
CA TYR A 67 1.68 39.99 -7.14
C TYR A 67 1.37 39.40 -5.76
N THR A 68 0.15 39.64 -5.27
CA THR A 68 -0.36 39.05 -4.04
C THR A 68 -0.57 37.54 -4.22
N PHE A 69 0.02 36.73 -3.34
CA PHE A 69 -0.15 35.28 -3.38
C PHE A 69 -1.32 34.89 -2.49
N LEU A 70 -2.40 34.32 -3.04
CA LEU A 70 -3.60 33.95 -2.25
C LEU A 70 -4.10 35.12 -1.37
N ALA A 71 -4.05 36.35 -1.88
CA ALA A 71 -4.35 37.60 -1.16
C ALA A 71 -3.44 37.94 0.05
N PHE A 72 -2.31 37.25 0.23
CA PHE A 72 -1.25 37.63 1.17
C PHE A 72 -0.26 38.59 0.50
N GLU A 73 0.03 39.72 1.17
CA GLU A 73 1.15 40.59 0.83
C GLU A 73 2.46 39.95 1.31
N LEU A 74 3.25 39.44 0.37
CA LEU A 74 4.53 38.76 0.65
C LEU A 74 5.68 39.75 0.86
N THR A 75 5.52 41.01 0.46
CA THR A 75 6.53 42.05 0.57
C THR A 75 5.88 43.33 1.04
N LYS A 76 6.36 43.89 2.16
CA LYS A 76 5.97 45.24 2.58
C LYS A 76 6.97 46.22 1.98
N ILE A 77 6.47 47.09 1.12
CA ILE A 77 7.23 48.23 0.60
C ILE A 77 7.05 49.35 1.62
N SER A 78 8.11 49.66 2.37
CA SER A 78 8.14 50.81 3.27
C SER A 78 9.05 51.88 2.69
N PHE A 79 8.55 53.11 2.59
CA PHE A 79 9.35 54.25 2.17
C PHE A 79 10.03 54.88 3.40
N ASN A 80 11.35 55.04 3.34
CA ASN A 80 12.06 55.85 4.32
C ASN A 80 11.71 57.35 4.11
N PRO A 81 11.85 58.20 5.14
CA PRO A 81 11.57 59.64 5.02
C PRO A 81 12.45 60.38 3.98
N GLN A 82 13.51 59.74 3.47
CA GLN A 82 14.38 60.22 2.38
C GLN A 82 13.95 59.75 0.98
N GLY A 83 12.82 59.04 0.85
CA GLY A 83 12.28 58.56 -0.43
C GLY A 83 12.89 57.24 -0.94
N GLU A 84 13.77 56.61 -0.16
CA GLU A 84 14.34 55.31 -0.51
C GLU A 84 13.37 54.16 -0.24
N GLU A 85 13.19 53.30 -1.23
CA GLU A 85 12.34 52.11 -1.15
C GLU A 85 13.05 51.01 -0.33
N LYS A 86 12.58 50.75 0.90
CA LYS A 86 13.08 49.65 1.72
C LYS A 86 12.14 48.46 1.60
N GLN A 87 12.58 47.46 0.84
CA GLN A 87 11.86 46.19 0.70
C GLN A 87 12.22 45.27 1.87
N THR A 88 11.21 44.86 2.65
CA THR A 88 11.39 43.86 3.72
C THR A 88 10.68 42.57 3.33
N ILE A 89 11.40 41.44 3.44
CA ILE A 89 10.80 40.11 3.31
C ILE A 89 9.78 39.95 4.45
N SER A 90 8.54 39.61 4.12
CA SER A 90 7.51 39.39 5.13
C SER A 90 7.89 38.20 6.02
N ASN A 91 7.92 38.40 7.34
CA ASN A 91 8.14 37.34 8.33
C ASN A 91 7.21 36.14 8.10
N THR A 92 6.01 36.37 7.56
CA THR A 92 5.03 35.33 7.25
C THR A 92 5.53 34.30 6.23
N LEU A 93 6.26 34.72 5.20
CA LEU A 93 6.79 33.81 4.17
C LEU A 93 7.84 32.87 4.77
N VAL A 94 8.74 33.43 5.58
CA VAL A 94 9.77 32.67 6.28
C VAL A 94 9.13 31.67 7.24
N VAL A 95 8.08 32.07 7.95
CA VAL A 95 7.31 31.18 8.83
C VAL A 95 6.64 30.05 8.04
N LEU A 96 6.02 30.34 6.89
CA LEU A 96 5.38 29.32 6.04
C LEU A 96 6.40 28.31 5.48
N LEU A 97 7.52 28.79 4.94
CA LEU A 97 8.59 27.91 4.45
C LEU A 97 9.16 27.05 5.59
N GLY A 98 9.41 27.65 6.75
CA GLY A 98 9.86 26.93 7.94
C GLY A 98 8.86 25.85 8.39
N THR A 99 7.56 26.16 8.34
CA THR A 99 6.49 25.20 8.68
C THR A 99 6.46 24.03 7.71
N VAL A 100 6.55 24.27 6.40
CA VAL A 100 6.57 23.20 5.38
C VAL A 100 7.79 22.30 5.56
N VAL A 101 8.98 22.88 5.79
CA VAL A 101 10.20 22.11 6.03
C VAL A 101 10.11 21.29 7.32
N ALA A 102 9.53 21.86 8.38
CA ALA A 102 9.33 21.13 9.64
C ALA A 102 8.39 19.92 9.46
N ILE A 103 7.28 20.10 8.73
CA ILE A 103 6.35 19.00 8.43
C ILE A 103 7.02 17.92 7.58
N LEU A 104 7.79 18.31 6.54
CA LEU A 104 8.56 17.37 5.72
C LEU A 104 9.58 16.59 6.56
N GLY A 105 10.27 17.28 7.47
CA GLY A 105 11.22 16.69 8.41
C GLY A 105 10.59 15.66 9.34
N TRP A 106 9.33 15.85 9.73
CA TRP A 106 8.57 14.88 10.54
C TRP A 106 7.97 13.72 9.71
N LEU A 107 7.54 13.99 8.47
CA LEU A 107 6.95 12.97 7.61
C LEU A 107 7.97 11.92 7.14
N PHE A 108 9.23 12.31 6.91
CA PHE A 108 10.27 11.39 6.47
C PHE A 108 10.52 10.22 7.45
N PRO A 109 10.82 10.44 8.75
CA PRO A 109 10.95 9.35 9.71
C PRO A 109 9.63 8.62 9.94
N THR A 110 8.48 9.30 9.89
CA THR A 110 7.15 8.67 10.01
C THR A 110 6.92 7.62 8.92
N ARG A 111 7.31 7.93 7.68
CA ARG A 111 7.28 6.97 6.57
C ARG A 111 8.20 5.77 6.84
N ALA A 112 9.44 6.02 7.25
CA ALA A 112 10.39 4.93 7.57
C ALA A 112 9.84 4.01 8.67
N ASN A 113 9.27 4.60 9.73
CA ASN A 113 8.65 3.89 10.84
C ASN A 113 7.44 3.06 10.40
N SER A 114 6.57 3.60 9.52
CA SER A 114 5.42 2.86 8.99
C SER A 114 5.84 1.60 8.23
N VAL A 115 6.87 1.70 7.39
CA VAL A 115 7.42 0.53 6.66
C VAL A 115 8.05 -0.47 7.63
N ALA A 116 8.84 0.00 8.58
CA ALA A 116 9.47 -0.86 9.59
C ALA A 116 8.43 -1.57 10.48
N ALA A 117 7.37 -0.88 10.88
CA ALA A 117 6.28 -1.42 11.68
C ALA A 117 5.52 -2.53 10.93
N THR A 118 5.20 -2.31 9.65
CA THR A 118 4.54 -3.32 8.80
C THR A 118 5.41 -4.58 8.70
N ARG A 119 6.71 -4.40 8.47
CA ARG A 119 7.68 -5.51 8.41
C ARG A 119 7.77 -6.26 9.74
N SER A 120 7.83 -5.54 10.86
CA SER A 120 7.89 -6.13 12.20
C SER A 120 6.63 -6.93 12.52
N HIS A 121 5.45 -6.37 12.25
CA HIS A 121 4.17 -7.06 12.43
C HIS A 121 4.07 -8.33 11.58
N THR A 122 4.57 -8.28 10.34
CA THR A 122 4.65 -9.44 9.45
C THR A 122 5.52 -10.55 10.03
N ILE A 123 6.71 -10.21 10.54
CA ILE A 123 7.62 -11.17 11.18
C ILE A 123 6.96 -11.79 12.41
N HIS A 124 6.30 -10.97 13.23
CA HIS A 124 5.61 -11.44 14.43
C HIS A 124 4.51 -12.44 14.09
N THR A 125 3.62 -12.09 13.15
CA THR A 125 2.52 -12.94 12.69
C THR A 125 3.04 -14.30 12.19
N LEU A 126 4.14 -14.29 11.43
CA LEU A 126 4.77 -15.51 10.96
C LEU A 126 5.40 -16.33 12.08
N MET A 127 6.07 -15.68 13.03
CA MET A 127 6.66 -16.34 14.17
C MET A 127 5.60 -17.02 15.03
N GLU A 128 4.50 -16.34 15.31
CA GLU A 128 3.36 -16.89 16.05
C GLU A 128 2.76 -18.10 15.33
N SER A 129 2.60 -18.02 14.00
CA SER A 129 2.13 -19.17 13.23
C SER A 129 3.07 -20.37 13.30
N ARG A 130 4.40 -20.13 13.28
CA ARG A 130 5.44 -21.17 13.34
C ARG A 130 5.52 -21.82 14.72
N LEU A 131 5.32 -21.06 15.78
CA LEU A 131 5.37 -21.53 17.16
C LEU A 131 4.04 -22.13 17.63
N SER A 132 2.95 -21.93 16.88
CA SER A 132 1.65 -22.50 17.20
C SER A 132 1.64 -24.02 17.03
N GLU A 133 1.50 -24.74 18.14
CA GLU A 133 1.34 -26.20 18.14
C GLU A 133 0.12 -26.65 17.35
N VAL A 134 -0.99 -25.91 17.47
CA VAL A 134 -2.23 -26.20 16.73
C VAL A 134 -1.99 -26.10 15.23
N TYR A 135 -1.34 -25.03 14.76
CA TYR A 135 -1.01 -24.87 13.35
C TYR A 135 -0.11 -26.00 12.86
N ASN A 136 0.97 -26.28 13.58
CA ASN A 136 1.91 -27.35 13.22
C ASN A 136 1.22 -28.72 13.16
N HIS A 137 0.35 -29.02 14.11
CA HIS A 137 -0.43 -30.26 14.10
C HIS A 137 -1.37 -30.36 12.89
N LYS A 138 -2.08 -29.28 12.54
CA LYS A 138 -2.94 -29.27 11.33
C LYS A 138 -2.13 -29.37 10.04
N VAL A 139 -0.95 -28.74 9.97
CA VAL A 139 -0.03 -28.87 8.83
C VAL A 139 0.48 -30.30 8.68
N MET A 140 0.81 -30.99 9.77
CA MET A 140 1.22 -32.41 9.72
C MET A 140 0.11 -33.29 9.13
N LEU A 141 -1.13 -33.11 9.56
CA LEU A 141 -2.28 -33.84 8.99
C LEU A 141 -2.47 -33.55 7.50
N CYS A 142 -2.35 -32.29 7.07
CA CYS A 142 -2.41 -31.93 5.65
C CYS A 142 -1.26 -32.55 4.85
N THR A 143 -0.07 -32.60 5.44
CA THR A 143 1.13 -33.20 4.83
C THR A 143 0.97 -34.72 4.67
N GLU A 144 0.34 -35.39 5.64
CA GLU A 144 0.03 -36.82 5.55
C GLU A 144 -0.89 -37.11 4.36
N VAL A 145 -1.93 -36.30 4.17
CA VAL A 145 -2.83 -36.40 3.01
C VAL A 145 -2.05 -36.18 1.71
N PHE A 146 -1.22 -35.14 1.66
CA PHE A 146 -0.39 -34.82 0.49
C PHE A 146 0.55 -35.98 0.11
N VAL A 147 1.28 -36.53 1.09
CA VAL A 147 2.23 -37.63 0.87
C VAL A 147 1.49 -38.91 0.46
N THR A 148 0.37 -39.22 1.10
CA THR A 148 -0.42 -40.42 0.78
C THR A 148 -1.01 -40.33 -0.64
N ALA A 149 -1.58 -39.18 -0.99
CA ALA A 149 -2.12 -38.96 -2.32
C ALA A 149 -1.03 -39.03 -3.40
N ARG A 150 0.15 -38.46 -3.15
CA ARG A 150 1.29 -38.51 -4.08
C ARG A 150 1.82 -39.93 -4.28
N LYS A 151 1.85 -40.76 -3.23
CA LYS A 151 2.21 -42.18 -3.33
C LYS A 151 1.22 -42.99 -4.16
N GLN A 152 -0.07 -42.66 -4.06
CA GLN A 152 -1.14 -43.41 -4.76
C GLN A 152 -1.33 -42.97 -6.21
N PHE A 153 -1.25 -41.67 -6.49
CA PHE A 153 -1.65 -41.08 -7.78
C PHE A 153 -0.51 -40.39 -8.54
N GLY A 154 0.67 -40.26 -7.94
CA GLY A 154 1.87 -39.70 -8.56
C GLY A 154 2.15 -38.22 -8.28
N ASP A 155 3.30 -37.77 -8.78
CA ASP A 155 3.84 -36.42 -8.60
C ASP A 155 3.07 -35.41 -9.46
N GLY A 156 2.20 -34.63 -8.84
CA GLY A 156 1.35 -33.64 -9.54
C GLY A 156 -0.15 -33.89 -9.38
N TYR A 157 -0.54 -34.89 -8.60
CA TYR A 157 -1.93 -35.12 -8.26
C TYR A 157 -2.54 -33.92 -7.51
N ILE A 158 -3.70 -33.45 -7.98
CA ILE A 158 -4.54 -32.44 -7.34
C ILE A 158 -5.65 -33.17 -6.60
N LEU A 159 -5.92 -32.79 -5.34
CA LEU A 159 -6.93 -33.44 -4.52
C LEU A 159 -8.33 -33.20 -5.10
N LYS A 160 -8.87 -34.23 -5.75
CA LYS A 160 -10.22 -34.21 -6.31
C LYS A 160 -11.27 -34.22 -5.20
N LYS A 161 -12.45 -33.69 -5.52
CA LYS A 161 -13.59 -33.61 -4.60
C LYS A 161 -13.99 -34.97 -4.04
N GLU A 162 -14.03 -36.01 -4.88
CA GLU A 162 -14.45 -37.35 -4.46
C GLU A 162 -13.52 -37.92 -3.39
N HIS A 163 -12.21 -37.74 -3.57
CA HIS A 163 -11.22 -38.20 -2.59
C HIS A 163 -11.22 -37.34 -1.33
N PHE A 164 -11.44 -36.02 -1.45
CA PHE A 164 -11.62 -35.15 -0.29
C PHE A 164 -12.79 -35.61 0.57
N GLU A 165 -13.92 -36.00 -0.04
CA GLU A 165 -15.10 -36.46 0.71
C GLU A 165 -14.90 -37.80 1.41
N MET A 166 -14.01 -38.66 0.90
CA MET A 166 -13.65 -39.93 1.52
C MET A 166 -12.68 -39.79 2.70
N LEU A 167 -12.05 -38.62 2.89
CA LEU A 167 -11.14 -38.40 4.02
C LEU A 167 -11.89 -38.38 5.36
N ASP A 168 -11.23 -38.85 6.41
CA ASP A 168 -11.72 -38.68 7.77
C ASP A 168 -11.94 -37.19 8.10
N GLN A 169 -12.92 -36.92 8.95
CA GLN A 169 -13.27 -35.56 9.37
C GLN A 169 -12.06 -34.78 9.90
N LYS A 170 -11.17 -35.44 10.64
CA LYS A 170 -9.94 -34.81 11.18
C LYS A 170 -9.06 -34.18 10.10
N TYR A 171 -8.99 -34.78 8.91
CA TYR A 171 -8.21 -34.26 7.77
C TYR A 171 -8.96 -33.14 7.06
N LYS A 172 -10.27 -33.28 6.87
CA LYS A 172 -11.11 -32.21 6.31
C LYS A 172 -11.00 -30.94 7.14
N ASP A 173 -11.10 -31.06 8.46
CA ASP A 173 -10.96 -29.94 9.39
C ASP A 173 -9.56 -29.31 9.33
N ALA A 174 -8.51 -30.13 9.22
CA ALA A 174 -7.14 -29.65 9.08
C ALA A 174 -6.93 -28.86 7.78
N ILE A 175 -7.47 -29.35 6.66
CA ILE A 175 -7.41 -28.69 5.36
C ILE A 175 -8.15 -27.36 5.41
N HIS A 176 -9.37 -27.33 5.98
CA HIS A 176 -10.12 -26.08 6.14
C HIS A 176 -9.39 -25.08 7.03
N TYR A 177 -8.80 -25.54 8.14
CA TYR A 177 -8.00 -24.68 9.01
C TYR A 177 -6.81 -24.07 8.26
N LEU A 178 -6.07 -24.88 7.50
CA LEU A 178 -4.94 -24.41 6.72
C LEU A 178 -5.36 -23.41 5.64
N LEU A 179 -6.41 -23.70 4.87
CA LEU A 179 -6.92 -22.80 3.84
C LEU A 179 -7.42 -21.47 4.42
N ASN A 180 -8.11 -21.52 5.58
CA ASN A 180 -8.54 -20.31 6.28
C ASN A 180 -7.35 -19.47 6.76
N TYR A 181 -6.27 -20.12 7.25
CA TYR A 181 -5.04 -19.42 7.60
C TYR A 181 -4.39 -18.76 6.37
N LEU A 182 -4.31 -19.47 5.24
CA LEU A 182 -3.76 -18.89 4.01
C LEU A 182 -4.62 -17.74 3.47
N GLU A 183 -5.94 -17.81 3.62
CA GLU A 183 -6.86 -16.72 3.30
C GLU A 183 -6.67 -15.51 4.21
N PHE A 184 -6.51 -15.72 5.52
CA PHE A 184 -6.18 -14.66 6.47
C PHE A 184 -4.88 -13.96 6.08
N VAL A 185 -3.84 -14.72 5.75
CA VAL A 185 -2.58 -14.18 5.27
C VAL A 185 -2.76 -13.38 3.98
N ALA A 186 -3.51 -13.92 3.01
CA ALA A 186 -3.77 -13.22 1.75
C ALA A 186 -4.56 -11.91 1.96
N THR A 187 -5.50 -11.92 2.89
CA THR A 187 -6.26 -10.73 3.31
C THR A 187 -5.32 -9.68 3.89
N GLY A 188 -4.49 -10.05 4.88
CA GLY A 188 -3.52 -9.13 5.49
C GLY A 188 -2.56 -8.50 4.49
N ILE A 189 -2.15 -9.26 3.46
CA ILE A 189 -1.34 -8.72 2.35
C ILE A 189 -2.16 -7.74 1.51
N ARG A 190 -3.40 -8.08 1.10
CA ARG A 190 -4.24 -7.22 0.25
C ARG A 190 -4.67 -5.91 0.93
N PHE A 191 -4.76 -5.90 2.27
CA PHE A 191 -5.01 -4.67 3.05
C PHE A 191 -3.74 -3.86 3.34
N GLY A 192 -2.56 -4.42 3.09
CA GLY A 192 -1.26 -3.77 3.31
C GLY A 192 -0.79 -3.82 4.77
N ASP A 193 -1.40 -4.67 5.60
CA ASP A 193 -1.01 -4.89 6.99
C ASP A 193 0.17 -5.87 7.08
N LEU A 194 0.32 -6.74 6.08
CA LEU A 194 1.48 -7.62 5.91
C LEU A 194 2.35 -7.17 4.73
N ASP A 195 3.67 -7.24 4.92
CA ASP A 195 4.66 -6.91 3.89
C ASP A 195 4.68 -8.00 2.81
N GLU A 196 4.11 -7.69 1.65
CA GLU A 196 4.02 -8.64 0.53
C GLU A 196 5.39 -9.20 0.11
N THR A 197 6.43 -8.37 0.07
CA THR A 197 7.74 -8.78 -0.45
C THR A 197 8.37 -9.82 0.48
N LEU A 198 8.33 -9.53 1.77
CA LEU A 198 8.78 -10.43 2.82
C LEU A 198 7.96 -11.73 2.82
N MET A 199 6.64 -11.62 2.78
CA MET A 199 5.72 -12.77 2.73
C MET A 199 5.97 -13.66 1.51
N LYS A 200 6.15 -13.06 0.33
CA LYS A 200 6.45 -13.78 -0.91
C LYS A 200 7.75 -14.56 -0.79
N ASN A 201 8.80 -13.97 -0.23
CA ASN A 201 10.09 -14.65 -0.08
C ASN A 201 10.03 -15.86 0.86
N MET A 202 9.13 -15.86 1.85
CA MET A 202 9.03 -16.97 2.81
C MET A 202 7.95 -18.00 2.48
N MET A 203 6.83 -17.56 1.90
CA MET A 203 5.62 -18.38 1.76
C MET A 203 5.19 -18.63 0.32
N LYS A 204 5.85 -18.06 -0.71
CA LYS A 204 5.44 -18.27 -2.12
C LYS A 204 5.26 -19.75 -2.47
N THR A 205 6.24 -20.58 -2.13
CA THR A 205 6.16 -22.03 -2.41
C THR A 205 5.06 -22.70 -1.60
N ILE A 206 4.91 -22.34 -0.31
CA ILE A 206 3.88 -22.92 0.58
C ILE A 206 2.48 -22.61 0.02
N ILE A 207 2.21 -21.35 -0.32
CA ILE A 207 0.93 -20.92 -0.86
C ILE A 207 0.67 -21.57 -2.22
N ASN A 208 1.64 -21.55 -3.14
CA ASN A 208 1.45 -22.13 -4.46
C ASN A 208 1.21 -23.65 -4.41
N THR A 209 1.99 -24.39 -3.62
CA THR A 209 1.85 -25.85 -3.50
C THR A 209 0.50 -26.22 -2.87
N ASN A 210 0.12 -25.58 -1.76
CA ASN A 210 -1.15 -25.89 -1.10
C ASN A 210 -2.35 -25.46 -1.95
N PHE A 211 -2.29 -24.28 -2.59
CA PHE A 211 -3.37 -23.82 -3.46
C PHE A 211 -3.56 -24.77 -4.65
N THR A 212 -2.48 -25.17 -5.32
CA THR A 212 -2.56 -26.10 -6.45
C THR A 212 -3.08 -27.45 -6.01
N PHE A 213 -2.63 -27.96 -4.85
CA PHE A 213 -3.07 -29.26 -4.35
C PHE A 213 -4.54 -29.27 -3.93
N PHE A 214 -5.04 -28.20 -3.32
CA PHE A 214 -6.42 -28.08 -2.84
C PHE A 214 -7.33 -27.28 -3.78
N GLU A 215 -6.91 -27.08 -5.04
CA GLU A 215 -7.59 -26.17 -5.98
C GLU A 215 -9.06 -26.56 -6.18
N GLU A 216 -9.36 -27.84 -6.37
CA GLU A 216 -10.72 -28.34 -6.58
C GLU A 216 -11.59 -28.21 -5.32
N VAL A 217 -11.00 -28.34 -4.13
CA VAL A 217 -11.70 -28.11 -2.85
C VAL A 217 -12.07 -26.63 -2.68
N ILE A 218 -11.18 -25.73 -3.07
CA ILE A 218 -11.42 -24.28 -3.07
C ILE A 218 -12.56 -23.94 -4.05
N LYS A 219 -12.48 -24.44 -5.28
CA LYS A 219 -13.50 -24.22 -6.31
C LYS A 219 -14.87 -24.73 -5.88
N ASP A 220 -14.97 -25.92 -5.29
CA ASP A 220 -16.25 -26.47 -4.82
C ASP A 220 -16.92 -25.57 -3.78
N LYS A 221 -16.14 -25.00 -2.85
CA LYS A 221 -16.67 -24.02 -1.89
C LYS A 221 -17.07 -22.70 -2.55
N GLN A 222 -16.30 -22.24 -3.54
CA GLN A 222 -16.60 -21.01 -4.29
C GLN A 222 -17.88 -21.11 -5.12
N VAL A 223 -18.24 -22.32 -5.60
CA VAL A 223 -19.54 -22.54 -6.27
C VAL A 223 -20.71 -22.22 -5.34
N LYS A 224 -20.60 -22.56 -4.06
CA LYS A 224 -21.65 -22.28 -3.05
C LYS A 224 -21.57 -20.86 -2.50
N ALA A 225 -20.36 -20.34 -2.33
CA ALA A 225 -20.10 -19.02 -1.77
C ALA A 225 -18.89 -18.37 -2.48
N PRO A 226 -19.13 -17.52 -3.50
CA PRO A 226 -18.07 -16.99 -4.35
C PRO A 226 -16.96 -16.20 -3.64
N THR A 227 -17.26 -15.65 -2.46
CA THR A 227 -16.31 -14.87 -1.65
C THR A 227 -15.36 -15.73 -0.82
N VAL A 228 -15.59 -17.05 -0.74
CA VAL A 228 -14.71 -17.94 0.03
C VAL A 228 -13.38 -18.07 -0.68
N TYR A 229 -12.28 -17.81 0.05
CA TYR A 229 -10.91 -17.91 -0.47
C TYR A 229 -10.59 -16.95 -1.64
N GLU A 230 -11.36 -15.87 -1.82
CA GLU A 230 -11.15 -14.93 -2.91
C GLU A 230 -9.79 -14.21 -2.81
N HIS A 231 -9.33 -13.94 -1.59
CA HIS A 231 -8.07 -13.22 -1.38
C HIS A 231 -6.88 -14.13 -1.69
N LEU A 232 -6.97 -15.40 -1.30
CA LEU A 232 -6.00 -16.44 -1.59
C LEU A 232 -5.90 -16.71 -3.09
N THR A 233 -7.03 -16.83 -3.80
CA THR A 233 -7.04 -16.98 -5.27
C THR A 233 -6.39 -15.78 -5.95
N ALA A 234 -6.72 -14.55 -5.52
CA ALA A 234 -6.10 -13.34 -6.07
C ALA A 234 -4.59 -13.28 -5.80
N LEU A 235 -4.15 -13.67 -4.61
CA LEU A 235 -2.74 -13.70 -4.22
C LEU A 235 -1.95 -14.73 -5.04
N GLN A 236 -2.48 -15.95 -5.18
CA GLN A 236 -1.85 -17.00 -5.96
C GLN A 236 -1.68 -16.58 -7.41
N LYS A 237 -2.71 -15.95 -8.01
CA LYS A 237 -2.63 -15.43 -9.39
C LYS A 237 -1.52 -14.38 -9.52
N ARG A 238 -1.43 -13.45 -8.57
CA ARG A 238 -0.38 -12.42 -8.54
C ARG A 238 1.02 -13.03 -8.42
N TRP A 239 1.20 -14.04 -7.57
CA TRP A 239 2.51 -14.64 -7.32
C TRP A 239 2.95 -15.66 -8.36
N SER A 240 2.01 -16.24 -9.11
CA SER A 240 2.25 -17.21 -10.20
C SER A 240 2.51 -16.54 -11.55
N CYS A 241 1.84 -15.41 -11.85
CA CYS A 241 2.01 -14.71 -13.13
C CYS A 241 3.34 -13.94 -13.28
N ILE A 242 4.13 -13.79 -12.21
CA ILE A 242 5.43 -13.10 -12.25
C ILE A 242 6.52 -14.18 -12.43
N LYS A 243 6.84 -14.48 -13.69
CA LYS A 243 8.12 -15.07 -14.10
C LYS A 243 9.11 -13.95 -14.42
#